data_AF-A0A433ZW71-F1
#
_entry.id   AF-A0A433ZW71-F1
#
_cell.length_a   1.000
_cell.length_b   1.000
_cell.length_c   1.000
_cell.angle_alpha   90.00
_cell.angle_beta   90.00
_cell.angle_gamma   90.00
#
_symmetry.space_group_name_H-M   'P 1'
#
loop_
_entity.id
_entity.type
_entity.pdbx_description
1 polymer ?
#
loop_
_entity_poly.entity_id
_entity_poly.type
_entity_poly.pdbx_seq_one_letter_code
_entity_poly.pdbx_strand_id
1 'polypeptide(L)'
;MKKWGRMKKTLYIALLSSVATWLTGCASEASLNKQTSSGKPEGVYKNTTPEKVRNALIFYCNEKGLMVLQADTGSVICGKQQSGGAAILSQFAIGNSYSTAPMSKVRFTVSPINDDVKVWADMWVETQMATGQVQQMSVTDNASKNVIQQRLDELKP
;
A
#
# COMPACT_ATOMS: atom_id res chain seq x y z
N MET A 1 53.68 37.84 -10.76
CA MET A 1 52.76 37.45 -9.67
C MET A 1 51.28 37.30 -10.11
N LYS A 2 50.97 36.76 -11.31
CA LYS A 2 49.58 36.74 -11.84
C LYS A 2 48.96 35.35 -12.09
N LYS A 3 49.74 34.26 -11.96
CA LYS A 3 49.27 32.87 -12.23
C LYS A 3 48.69 32.14 -11.01
N TRP A 4 49.07 32.51 -9.78
CA TRP A 4 48.66 31.77 -8.57
C TRP A 4 47.21 32.04 -8.13
N GLY A 5 46.71 33.28 -8.31
CA GLY A 5 45.32 33.63 -7.95
C GLY A 5 44.25 33.01 -8.84
N ARG A 6 44.60 32.63 -10.08
CA ARG A 6 43.67 32.02 -11.04
C ARG A 6 43.42 30.55 -10.73
N MET A 7 44.46 29.82 -10.28
CA MET A 7 44.40 28.40 -9.94
C MET A 7 43.55 28.11 -8.69
N LYS A 8 43.60 28.98 -7.68
CA LYS A 8 42.77 28.84 -6.46
C LYS A 8 41.28 29.02 -6.78
N LYS A 9 40.91 29.96 -7.65
CA LYS A 9 39.51 30.17 -8.07
C LYS A 9 38.96 28.99 -8.86
N THR A 10 39.77 28.36 -9.72
CA THR A 10 39.36 27.17 -10.47
C THR A 10 39.21 25.95 -9.55
N LEU A 11 40.03 25.83 -8.51
CA LEU A 11 39.94 24.76 -7.52
C LEU A 11 38.66 24.86 -6.66
N TYR A 12 38.27 26.06 -6.24
CA TYR A 12 37.02 26.27 -5.49
C TYR A 12 35.77 26.02 -6.34
N ILE A 13 35.80 26.38 -7.63
CA ILE A 13 34.68 26.10 -8.55
C ILE A 13 34.55 24.60 -8.79
N ALA A 14 35.66 23.86 -8.92
CA ALA A 14 35.63 22.40 -9.05
C ALA A 14 35.12 21.69 -7.78
N LEU A 15 35.45 22.19 -6.58
CA LEU A 15 35.02 21.61 -5.30
C LEU A 15 33.54 21.90 -4.95
N LEU A 16 33.01 23.03 -5.40
CA LEU A 16 31.58 23.37 -5.27
C LEU A 16 30.69 22.58 -6.26
N SER A 17 31.26 22.09 -7.37
CA SER A 17 30.54 21.30 -8.37
C SER A 17 30.33 19.84 -7.94
N SER A 18 31.19 19.30 -7.07
CA SER A 18 31.17 17.89 -6.67
C SER A 18 30.19 17.55 -5.54
N VAL A 19 29.60 18.55 -4.88
CA VAL A 19 28.64 18.35 -3.76
C VAL A 19 27.19 18.22 -4.25
N ALA A 20 26.88 18.69 -5.47
CA ALA A 20 25.52 18.73 -5.99
C ALA A 20 25.02 17.40 -6.63
N THR A 21 25.90 16.43 -6.89
CA THR A 21 25.54 15.19 -7.62
C THR A 21 25.16 14.00 -6.74
N TRP A 22 25.04 14.17 -5.42
CA TRP A 22 24.81 13.05 -4.48
C TRP A 22 23.37 12.92 -3.97
N LEU A 23 22.43 13.76 -4.43
CA LEU A 23 21.04 13.75 -3.94
C LEU A 23 20.01 13.14 -4.90
N THR A 24 20.41 12.62 -6.06
CA THR A 24 19.51 11.89 -6.96
C THR A 24 19.48 10.40 -6.64
N GLY A 25 19.34 10.05 -5.35
CA GLY A 25 18.85 8.74 -4.94
C GLY A 25 17.34 8.77 -5.01
N CYS A 26 16.76 8.76 -6.22
CA CYS A 26 15.33 8.63 -6.40
C CYS A 26 14.89 7.32 -5.74
N ALA A 27 14.05 7.39 -4.72
CA ALA A 27 13.33 6.23 -4.20
C ALA A 27 12.53 5.63 -5.36
N SER A 28 13.09 4.63 -6.03
CA SER A 28 12.43 3.91 -7.10
C SER A 28 11.34 3.06 -6.49
N GLU A 29 10.10 3.40 -6.81
CA GLU A 29 8.94 2.59 -6.44
C GLU A 29 9.14 1.15 -6.95
N ALA A 30 8.76 0.15 -6.14
CA ALA A 30 8.88 -1.25 -6.54
C ALA A 30 8.16 -1.49 -7.89
N SER A 31 8.68 -2.38 -8.73
CA SER A 31 7.99 -2.76 -9.97
C SER A 31 6.73 -3.56 -9.64
N LEU A 32 5.64 -3.33 -10.36
CA LEU A 32 4.42 -4.14 -10.25
C LEU A 32 4.65 -5.56 -10.75
N ASN A 33 4.21 -6.55 -9.97
CA ASN A 33 4.32 -7.97 -10.32
C ASN A 33 3.37 -8.37 -11.44
N LYS A 34 2.21 -7.72 -11.54
CA LYS A 34 1.15 -8.04 -12.51
C LYS A 34 0.38 -6.78 -12.87
N GLN A 35 0.21 -6.54 -14.17
CA GLN A 35 -0.68 -5.51 -14.68
C GLN A 35 -2.09 -6.07 -14.74
N THR A 36 -3.04 -5.34 -14.17
CA THR A 36 -4.42 -5.79 -14.01
C THR A 36 -5.39 -4.85 -14.70
N SER A 37 -6.54 -5.38 -15.11
CA SER A 37 -7.58 -4.61 -15.81
C SER A 37 -8.20 -3.52 -14.93
N SER A 38 -8.25 -3.75 -13.61
CA SER A 38 -8.77 -2.79 -12.63
C SER A 38 -7.73 -1.76 -12.16
N GLY A 39 -6.45 -1.92 -12.50
CA GLY A 39 -5.35 -1.14 -11.90
C GLY A 39 -5.12 -1.44 -10.40
N LYS A 40 -5.80 -2.48 -9.88
CA LYS A 40 -5.76 -2.93 -8.49
C LYS A 40 -5.33 -4.40 -8.44
N PRO A 41 -4.88 -4.92 -7.28
CA PRO A 41 -4.69 -6.36 -7.13
C PRO A 41 -5.99 -7.11 -7.47
N GLU A 42 -5.92 -8.08 -8.38
CA GLU A 42 -7.10 -8.83 -8.83
C GLU A 42 -6.81 -10.30 -9.13
N GLY A 43 -7.82 -11.14 -8.94
CA GLY A 43 -7.80 -12.57 -9.20
C GLY A 43 -9.11 -13.03 -9.83
N VAL A 44 -9.04 -14.09 -10.64
CA VAL A 44 -10.22 -14.78 -11.19
C VAL A 44 -10.11 -16.24 -10.84
N TYR A 45 -11.09 -16.75 -10.11
CA TYR A 45 -11.15 -18.12 -9.64
C TYR A 45 -12.15 -18.89 -10.48
N LYS A 46 -11.68 -19.98 -11.10
CA LYS A 46 -12.45 -20.75 -12.07
C LYS A 46 -13.35 -21.77 -11.40
N ASN A 47 -14.56 -21.98 -11.95
CA ASN A 47 -15.48 -23.04 -11.54
C ASN A 47 -15.71 -23.08 -10.01
N THR A 48 -15.93 -21.92 -9.40
CA THR A 48 -16.11 -21.80 -7.95
C THR A 48 -17.25 -20.84 -7.62
N THR A 49 -17.63 -20.76 -6.34
CA THR A 49 -18.73 -19.91 -5.89
C THR A 49 -18.21 -18.70 -5.12
N PRO A 50 -18.92 -17.56 -5.13
CA PRO A 50 -18.55 -16.39 -4.33
C PRO A 50 -18.42 -16.71 -2.83
N GLU A 51 -19.19 -17.68 -2.33
CA GLU A 51 -19.09 -18.14 -0.94
C GLU A 51 -17.75 -18.81 -0.63
N LYS A 52 -17.30 -19.75 -1.47
CA LYS A 52 -15.99 -20.40 -1.29
C LYS A 52 -14.85 -19.39 -1.29
N VAL A 53 -14.89 -18.45 -2.22
CA VAL A 53 -13.90 -17.36 -2.32
C VAL A 53 -13.92 -16.47 -1.07
N ARG A 54 -15.10 -16.08 -0.59
CA ARG A 54 -15.22 -15.28 0.65
C ARG A 54 -14.69 -16.04 1.86
N ASN A 55 -15.00 -17.32 2.00
CA ASN A 55 -14.51 -18.14 3.10
C ASN A 55 -12.98 -18.26 3.07
N ALA A 56 -12.38 -18.42 1.89
CA ALA A 56 -10.93 -18.43 1.72
C ALA A 56 -10.29 -17.08 2.09
N LEU A 57 -10.93 -15.95 1.74
CA LEU A 57 -10.47 -14.61 2.11
C LEU A 57 -10.56 -14.36 3.63
N ILE A 58 -11.65 -14.80 4.27
CA ILE A 58 -11.81 -14.74 5.74
C ILE A 58 -10.71 -15.56 6.41
N PHE A 59 -10.46 -16.77 5.93
CA PHE A 59 -9.37 -17.62 6.44
C PHE A 59 -8.02 -16.93 6.31
N TYR A 60 -7.72 -16.34 5.14
CA TYR A 60 -6.50 -15.56 4.92
C TYR A 60 -6.34 -14.44 5.96
N CYS A 61 -7.41 -13.69 6.24
CA CYS A 61 -7.34 -12.60 7.20
C CYS A 61 -6.99 -13.11 8.61
N ASN A 62 -7.63 -14.19 9.03
CA ASN A 62 -7.33 -14.82 10.31
C ASN A 62 -5.89 -15.36 10.36
N GLU A 63 -5.43 -16.03 9.31
CA GLU A 63 -4.07 -16.59 9.22
C GLU A 63 -2.98 -15.51 9.33
N LYS A 64 -3.24 -14.31 8.80
CA LYS A 64 -2.31 -13.17 8.88
C LYS A 64 -2.46 -12.32 10.15
N GLY A 65 -3.30 -12.76 11.10
CA GLY A 65 -3.58 -12.01 12.32
C GLY A 65 -4.23 -10.66 12.03
N LEU A 66 -5.00 -10.56 10.93
CA LEU A 66 -5.85 -9.43 10.61
C LEU A 66 -7.22 -9.66 11.26
N MET A 67 -7.86 -8.58 11.67
CA MET A 67 -9.25 -8.62 12.13
C MET A 67 -10.18 -8.58 10.92
N VAL A 68 -11.17 -9.47 10.88
CA VAL A 68 -12.27 -9.38 9.92
C VAL A 68 -13.24 -8.30 10.41
N LEU A 69 -13.28 -7.18 9.71
CA LEU A 69 -14.10 -6.03 10.07
C LEU A 69 -15.49 -6.09 9.44
N GLN A 70 -15.59 -6.70 8.25
CA GLN A 70 -16.83 -6.90 7.53
C GLN A 70 -16.70 -8.13 6.65
N ALA A 71 -17.75 -8.95 6.58
CA ALA A 71 -17.87 -10.06 5.64
C ALA A 71 -19.33 -10.17 5.22
N ASP A 72 -19.66 -9.68 4.02
CA ASP A 72 -21.00 -9.70 3.46
C ASP A 72 -21.04 -10.48 2.13
N THR A 73 -22.15 -10.40 1.40
CA THR A 73 -22.34 -11.12 0.13
C THR A 73 -21.42 -10.67 -1.00
N GLY A 74 -20.97 -9.41 -0.98
CA GLY A 74 -20.17 -8.81 -2.04
C GLY A 74 -18.74 -8.46 -1.63
N SER A 75 -18.38 -8.56 -0.35
CA SER A 75 -17.07 -8.13 0.13
C SER A 75 -16.61 -8.76 1.44
N VAL A 76 -15.28 -8.78 1.61
CA VAL A 76 -14.61 -9.06 2.87
C VAL A 76 -13.64 -7.91 3.14
N ILE A 77 -13.77 -7.26 4.31
CA ILE A 77 -12.87 -6.20 4.76
C ILE A 77 -12.05 -6.73 5.93
N CYS A 78 -10.74 -6.67 5.79
CA CYS A 78 -9.80 -7.05 6.83
C CYS A 78 -8.97 -5.85 7.23
N GLY A 79 -8.59 -5.77 8.50
CA GLY A 79 -7.78 -4.67 8.97
C GLY A 79 -6.90 -5.01 10.15
N LYS A 80 -5.91 -4.16 10.35
CA LYS A 80 -4.96 -4.27 11.46
C LYS A 80 -4.61 -2.87 11.96
N GLN A 81 -4.58 -2.74 13.27
CA GLN A 81 -4.11 -1.52 13.92
C GLN A 81 -2.61 -1.38 13.66
N GLN A 82 -2.21 -0.24 13.14
CA GLN A 82 -0.81 0.12 13.01
C GLN A 82 -0.25 0.45 14.39
N SER A 83 0.99 0.04 14.63
CA SER A 83 1.73 0.36 15.84
C SER A 83 3.15 0.86 15.48
N GLY A 84 3.82 1.46 16.45
CA GLY A 84 5.19 1.94 16.28
C GLY A 84 5.34 3.02 15.20
N GLY A 85 6.46 2.97 14.46
CA GLY A 85 6.81 4.01 13.48
C GLY A 85 5.81 4.16 12.33
N ALA A 86 5.18 3.06 11.87
CA ALA A 86 4.16 3.11 10.82
C ALA A 86 2.93 3.91 11.25
N ALA A 87 2.51 3.77 12.51
CA ALA A 87 1.39 4.53 13.06
C ALA A 87 1.69 6.03 13.11
N ILE A 88 2.92 6.41 13.44
CA ILE A 88 3.35 7.82 13.50
C ILE A 88 3.39 8.42 12.10
N LEU A 89 3.98 7.73 11.14
CA LEU A 89 4.07 8.19 9.74
C LEU A 89 2.69 8.36 9.13
N SER A 90 1.79 7.39 9.31
CA SER A 90 0.42 7.49 8.79
C SER A 90 -0.37 8.62 9.49
N GLN A 91 -0.22 8.79 10.80
CA GLN A 91 -0.84 9.91 11.53
C GLN A 91 -0.37 11.26 10.99
N PHE A 92 0.93 11.42 10.75
CA PHE A 92 1.47 12.64 10.15
C PHE A 92 0.92 12.85 8.74
N ALA A 93 0.92 11.81 7.90
CA ALA A 93 0.45 11.89 6.52
C ALA A 93 -1.06 12.20 6.43
N ILE A 94 -1.87 11.65 7.34
CA ILE A 94 -3.32 11.91 7.43
C ILE A 94 -3.61 13.27 8.09
N GLY A 95 -2.62 13.89 8.76
CA GLY A 95 -2.79 15.17 9.46
C GLY A 95 -3.46 15.03 10.83
N ASN A 96 -3.27 13.89 11.49
CA ASN A 96 -3.89 13.55 12.75
C ASN A 96 -2.84 13.32 13.85
N SER A 97 -2.48 14.38 14.57
CA SER A 97 -1.46 14.31 15.64
C SER A 97 -1.99 13.83 16.99
N TYR A 98 -3.30 13.55 17.11
CA TYR A 98 -3.96 13.48 18.41
C TYR A 98 -5.04 12.40 18.54
N SER A 99 -5.19 11.47 17.60
CA SER A 99 -6.30 10.51 17.66
C SER A 99 -5.91 9.09 17.30
N THR A 100 -6.81 8.17 17.68
CA THR A 100 -6.74 6.71 17.65
C THR A 100 -5.72 6.11 16.67
N ALA A 101 -4.99 5.08 17.11
CA ALA A 101 -3.95 4.51 16.26
C ALA A 101 -4.54 4.07 14.90
N PRO A 102 -3.90 4.45 13.77
CA PRO A 102 -4.42 4.19 12.44
C PRO A 102 -4.72 2.73 12.18
N MET A 103 -5.76 2.47 11.40
CA MET A 103 -6.15 1.15 10.93
C MET A 103 -5.78 0.99 9.46
N SER A 104 -4.89 0.06 9.14
CA SER A 104 -4.72 -0.40 7.76
C SER A 104 -5.86 -1.34 7.40
N LYS A 105 -6.47 -1.14 6.24
CA LYS A 105 -7.58 -1.96 5.75
C LYS A 105 -7.33 -2.40 4.31
N VAL A 106 -7.84 -3.60 4.02
CA VAL A 106 -8.00 -4.13 2.67
C VAL A 106 -9.44 -4.61 2.51
N ARG A 107 -10.11 -4.15 1.46
CA ARG A 107 -11.43 -4.64 1.03
C ARG A 107 -11.23 -5.50 -0.19
N PHE A 108 -11.62 -6.76 -0.10
CA PHE A 108 -11.79 -7.64 -1.23
C PHE A 108 -13.23 -7.55 -1.69
N THR A 109 -13.46 -7.06 -2.90
CA THR A 109 -14.79 -7.12 -3.54
C THR A 109 -14.87 -8.40 -4.35
N VAL A 110 -15.93 -9.17 -4.14
CA VAL A 110 -16.15 -10.49 -4.74
C VAL A 110 -17.36 -10.40 -5.66
N SER A 111 -17.17 -10.75 -6.93
CA SER A 111 -18.22 -10.65 -7.94
C SER A 111 -18.26 -11.92 -8.80
N PRO A 112 -19.42 -12.60 -8.91
CA PRO A 112 -19.58 -13.70 -9.86
C PRO A 112 -19.52 -13.16 -11.29
N ILE A 113 -18.83 -13.88 -12.17
CA ILE A 113 -18.75 -13.61 -13.61
C ILE A 113 -18.90 -14.93 -14.37
N ASN A 114 -20.11 -15.19 -14.91
CA ASN A 114 -20.48 -16.49 -15.46
C ASN A 114 -20.32 -17.60 -14.39
N ASP A 115 -19.54 -18.66 -14.68
CA ASP A 115 -19.22 -19.77 -13.77
C ASP A 115 -17.96 -19.52 -12.91
N ASP A 116 -17.38 -18.33 -13.03
CA ASP A 116 -16.16 -17.92 -12.34
C ASP A 116 -16.45 -16.82 -11.31
N VAL A 117 -15.46 -16.53 -10.47
CA VAL A 117 -15.53 -15.44 -9.50
C VAL A 117 -14.34 -14.51 -9.68
N LYS A 118 -14.61 -13.23 -9.93
CA LYS A 118 -13.60 -12.18 -9.94
C LYS A 118 -13.51 -11.53 -8.56
N VAL A 119 -12.28 -11.28 -8.12
CA VAL A 119 -11.98 -10.51 -6.92
C VAL A 119 -11.01 -9.39 -7.26
N TRP A 120 -11.23 -8.21 -6.69
CA TRP A 120 -10.24 -7.14 -6.67
C TRP A 120 -10.13 -6.53 -5.27
N ALA A 121 -8.98 -5.94 -4.97
CA ALA A 121 -8.69 -5.40 -3.65
C ALA A 121 -8.48 -3.89 -3.66
N ASP A 122 -9.15 -3.21 -2.72
CA ASP A 122 -8.93 -1.81 -2.38
C ASP A 122 -8.22 -1.72 -1.03
N MET A 123 -7.23 -0.83 -0.91
CA MET A 123 -6.44 -0.67 0.31
C MET A 123 -6.43 0.79 0.75
N TRP A 124 -6.59 1.01 2.06
CA TRP A 124 -6.48 2.34 2.65
C TRP A 124 -6.04 2.25 4.10
N VAL A 125 -5.53 3.37 4.62
CA VAL A 125 -5.35 3.59 6.05
C VAL A 125 -6.40 4.58 6.49
N GLU A 126 -7.06 4.32 7.62
CA GLU A 126 -8.01 5.26 8.21
C GLU A 126 -7.70 5.54 9.67
N THR A 127 -8.09 6.73 10.12
CA THR A 127 -8.04 7.13 11.52
C THR A 127 -9.37 7.76 11.89
N GLN A 128 -9.81 7.56 13.14
CA GLN A 128 -10.90 8.34 13.71
C GLN A 128 -10.30 9.57 14.41
N MET A 129 -10.75 10.76 14.02
CA MET A 129 -10.39 12.05 14.61
C MET A 129 -11.07 12.22 15.98
N ALA A 130 -10.58 13.14 16.81
CA ALA A 130 -11.12 13.43 18.15
C ALA A 130 -12.62 13.78 18.16
N THR A 131 -13.16 14.31 17.07
CA THR A 131 -14.59 14.65 16.89
C THR A 131 -15.43 13.51 16.29
N GLY A 132 -14.86 12.30 16.16
CA GLY A 132 -15.51 11.13 15.58
C GLY A 132 -15.49 11.06 14.05
N GLN A 133 -15.01 12.11 13.38
CA GLN A 133 -14.85 12.12 11.92
C GLN A 133 -13.82 11.07 11.47
N VAL A 134 -14.12 10.31 10.41
CA VAL A 134 -13.18 9.35 9.83
C VAL A 134 -12.40 10.04 8.71
N GLN A 135 -11.07 9.95 8.78
CA GLN A 135 -10.16 10.37 7.71
C GLN A 135 -9.48 9.13 7.13
N GLN A 136 -9.37 9.08 5.80
CA GLN A 136 -8.82 7.94 5.07
C GLN A 136 -7.80 8.38 4.03
N MET A 137 -6.78 7.56 3.83
CA MET A 137 -5.76 7.71 2.80
C MET A 137 -5.63 6.41 2.01
N SER A 138 -5.82 6.47 0.69
CA SER A 138 -5.65 5.31 -0.17
C SER A 138 -4.19 4.86 -0.20
N VAL A 139 -3.98 3.55 -0.10
CA VAL A 139 -2.67 2.93 -0.27
C VAL A 139 -2.54 2.49 -1.72
N THR A 140 -1.65 3.15 -2.46
CA THR A 140 -1.53 2.96 -3.92
C THR A 140 -0.14 2.51 -4.37
N ASP A 141 0.80 2.33 -3.44
CA ASP A 141 2.17 1.95 -3.75
C ASP A 141 2.26 0.50 -4.27
N ASN A 142 3.22 0.28 -5.15
CA ASN A 142 3.39 -1.02 -5.80
C ASN A 142 3.81 -2.14 -4.85
N ALA A 143 4.51 -1.86 -3.74
CA ALA A 143 4.91 -2.90 -2.80
C ALA A 143 3.69 -3.48 -2.09
N SER A 144 2.78 -2.64 -1.60
CA SER A 144 1.51 -3.05 -1.01
C SER A 144 0.64 -3.80 -2.03
N LYS A 145 0.55 -3.29 -3.27
CA LYS A 145 -0.19 -3.97 -4.35
C LYS A 145 0.37 -5.37 -4.62
N ASN A 146 1.69 -5.51 -4.69
CA ASN A 146 2.37 -6.78 -4.94
C ASN A 146 2.10 -7.81 -3.84
N VAL A 147 2.13 -7.39 -2.57
CA VAL A 147 1.82 -8.27 -1.45
C VAL A 147 0.40 -8.82 -1.58
N ILE A 148 -0.59 -7.97 -1.84
CA ILE A 148 -1.98 -8.42 -1.97
C ILE A 148 -2.19 -9.23 -3.25
N GLN A 149 -1.58 -8.83 -4.37
CA GLN A 149 -1.66 -9.57 -5.63
C GLN A 149 -1.14 -10.99 -5.47
N GLN A 150 0.02 -11.16 -4.83
CA GLN A 150 0.58 -12.48 -4.54
C GLN A 150 -0.41 -13.34 -3.73
N ARG A 151 -1.11 -12.75 -2.75
CA ARG A 151 -2.11 -13.50 -1.97
C ARG A 151 -3.33 -13.91 -2.79
N LEU A 152 -3.80 -13.05 -3.69
CA LEU A 152 -4.88 -13.42 -4.61
C LEU A 152 -4.45 -14.50 -5.60
N ASP A 153 -3.19 -14.48 -6.05
CA ASP A 153 -2.67 -15.52 -6.93
C ASP A 153 -2.45 -16.87 -6.20
N GLU A 154 -2.15 -16.83 -4.89
CA GLU A 154 -1.98 -18.02 -4.04
C GLU A 154 -3.30 -18.58 -3.45
N LEU A 155 -4.40 -17.83 -3.54
CA LEU A 155 -5.68 -18.21 -2.94
C LEU A 155 -6.27 -19.44 -3.65
N LYS A 156 -6.58 -20.49 -2.88
CA LYS A 156 -7.18 -21.73 -3.37
C LYS A 156 -8.58 -21.95 -2.74
N PRO A 157 -9.62 -21.32 -3.30
CA PRO A 157 -11.00 -21.41 -2.81
C PRO A 157 -11.72 -22.71 -3.22
#